data_AF-A0A1G0EHW1-F1
#
_entry.id   AF-A0A1G0EHW1-F1
#
_cell.length_a   1.000
_cell.length_b   1.000
_cell.length_c   1.000
_cell.angle_alpha   90.00
_cell.angle_beta   90.00
_cell.angle_gamma   90.00
#
_symmetry.space_group_name_H-M   'P 1'
#
loop_
_entity.id
_entity.type
_entity.pdbx_description
1 polymer ?
#
loop_
_entity_poly.entity_id
_entity_poly.type
_entity_poly.pdbx_seq_one_letter_code
_entity_poly.pdbx_strand_id
1 'polypeptide(L)'
;MLILFLQLRYLARLTGIALQALAGFYFLAHFHELSRSAPVFNDVYVGSFIIAMAGMSSGLMLHLWDKKNTNTQTIANLLLYWGLFWWAGASISEVDMFVSYTYQHASWLGLSAAAAVLFEVAGKNWNWTAMRATALVHFAAIALIAAASLMQHEHVLYGALTLVLPAAVAVHYWILARHEQPALGLLLAQRHLLMLWMLTGLAANEIAWVADTLAPGNPLWPILAWGATLAAAIHIVSAARRFKLWPAASIAADYRSTGCVPIIIACAGWLVIACTQYSGAGSGLPYIPLLNPFDLVALFVLHACWKWTESEPGASESDSWHEPVTLGCYLGAFLWLTTLAARMAHYWGDVPFAFDMLMHSYLMHAILSLIWTVTSISLMIYATQYSQRKVWFAGFSLLAIVGVKLMMIDLANKGTVMWTASLIGIALLVIAASYFSPAPPKHELMAAGE
;
A
#
# COMPACT_ATOMS: atom_id res chain seq x y z
N MET A 1 -6.03 -60.80 -19.78
CA MET A 1 -6.18 -59.92 -20.97
C MET A 1 -6.43 -58.45 -20.60
N LEU A 2 -7.39 -58.14 -19.71
CA LEU A 2 -7.67 -56.76 -19.27
C LEU A 2 -6.47 -56.06 -18.59
N ILE A 3 -5.76 -56.77 -17.71
CA ILE A 3 -4.56 -56.26 -17.01
C ILE A 3 -3.42 -55.95 -18.01
N LEU A 4 -3.25 -56.82 -19.01
CA LEU A 4 -2.22 -56.66 -20.05
C LEU A 4 -2.54 -55.48 -20.99
N PHE A 5 -3.82 -55.26 -21.28
CA PHE A 5 -4.28 -54.12 -22.08
C PHE A 5 -4.14 -52.79 -21.33
N LEU A 6 -4.40 -52.78 -20.02
CA LEU A 6 -4.15 -51.63 -19.14
C LEU A 6 -2.64 -51.33 -19.00
N GLN A 7 -1.80 -52.36 -18.90
CA GLN A 7 -0.34 -52.25 -18.85
C GLN A 7 0.26 -51.73 -20.18
N LEU A 8 -0.19 -52.22 -21.33
CA LEU A 8 0.25 -51.73 -22.65
C LEU A 8 -0.08 -50.25 -22.85
N ARG A 9 -1.27 -49.82 -22.42
CA ARG A 9 -1.67 -48.41 -22.43
C ARG A 9 -0.86 -47.56 -21.44
N TYR A 10 -0.39 -48.12 -20.34
CA TYR A 10 0.46 -47.42 -19.38
C TYR A 10 1.88 -47.19 -19.92
N LEU A 11 2.51 -48.21 -20.51
CA LEU A 11 3.80 -48.09 -21.17
C LEU A 11 3.79 -47.08 -22.32
N ALA A 12 2.76 -47.11 -23.18
CA ALA A 12 2.61 -46.16 -24.28
C ALA A 12 2.48 -44.70 -23.79
N ARG A 13 1.89 -44.48 -22.61
CA ARG A 13 1.79 -43.13 -22.01
C ARG A 13 3.13 -42.65 -21.47
N LEU A 14 3.86 -43.51 -20.77
CA LEU A 14 5.19 -43.19 -20.27
C LEU A 14 6.16 -42.88 -21.41
N THR A 15 6.14 -43.67 -22.49
CA THR A 15 6.99 -43.41 -23.66
C THR A 15 6.59 -42.12 -24.37
N GLY A 16 5.30 -41.79 -24.47
CA GLY A 16 4.84 -40.51 -25.02
C GLY A 16 5.31 -39.30 -24.21
N ILE A 17 5.19 -39.36 -22.87
CA ILE A 17 5.68 -38.30 -21.98
C ILE A 17 7.21 -38.17 -22.08
N ALA A 18 7.93 -39.30 -22.07
CA ALA A 18 9.38 -39.32 -22.20
C ALA A 18 9.85 -38.74 -23.53
N LEU A 19 9.19 -39.09 -24.64
CA LEU A 19 9.47 -38.56 -25.97
C LEU A 19 9.26 -37.04 -26.00
N GLN A 20 8.21 -36.54 -25.35
CA GLN A 20 7.95 -35.11 -25.30
C GLN A 20 9.01 -34.34 -24.49
N ALA A 21 9.44 -34.89 -23.35
CA ALA A 21 10.53 -34.31 -22.57
C ALA A 21 11.83 -34.30 -23.39
N LEU A 22 12.18 -35.42 -24.03
CA LEU A 22 13.35 -35.55 -24.91
C LEU A 22 13.29 -34.57 -26.09
N ALA A 23 12.13 -34.40 -26.72
CA ALA A 23 11.95 -33.44 -27.80
C ALA A 23 12.24 -32.00 -27.35
N GLY A 24 11.79 -31.62 -26.15
CA GLY A 24 12.12 -30.30 -25.59
C GLY A 24 13.60 -30.13 -25.28
N PHE A 25 14.24 -31.13 -24.66
CA PHE A 25 15.69 -31.07 -24.41
C PHE A 25 16.51 -31.04 -25.70
N TYR A 26 16.11 -31.82 -26.71
CA TYR A 26 16.74 -31.82 -28.02
C TYR A 26 16.61 -30.46 -28.70
N PHE A 27 15.43 -29.84 -28.63
CA PHE A 27 15.19 -28.51 -29.17
C PHE A 27 16.03 -27.44 -28.47
N LEU A 28 16.17 -27.50 -27.14
CA LEU A 28 17.08 -26.62 -26.39
C LEU A 28 18.55 -26.79 -26.82
N ALA A 29 18.98 -28.03 -27.06
CA ALA A 29 20.36 -28.32 -27.46
C ALA A 29 20.71 -27.77 -28.84
N HIS A 30 19.75 -27.68 -29.76
CA HIS A 30 19.94 -27.18 -31.13
C HIS A 30 19.40 -25.76 -31.32
N PHE A 31 19.10 -25.04 -30.22
CA PHE A 31 18.45 -23.74 -30.27
C PHE A 31 19.23 -22.69 -31.06
N HIS A 32 20.57 -22.80 -31.11
CA HIS A 32 21.46 -21.92 -31.86
C HIS A 32 21.42 -22.13 -33.39
N GLU A 33 20.87 -23.25 -33.87
CA GLU A 33 20.80 -23.58 -35.31
C GLU A 33 19.53 -23.02 -35.96
N LEU A 34 18.57 -22.56 -35.14
CA LEU A 34 17.25 -22.16 -35.59
C LEU A 34 17.25 -20.72 -36.10
N SER A 35 16.53 -20.47 -37.20
CA SER A 35 16.41 -19.13 -37.76
C SER A 35 15.24 -18.36 -37.16
N ARG A 36 15.42 -17.04 -36.99
CA ARG A 36 14.41 -16.11 -36.48
C ARG A 36 14.04 -15.10 -37.56
N SER A 37 13.51 -15.60 -38.67
CA SER A 37 13.36 -14.87 -39.92
C SER A 37 12.12 -13.97 -39.99
N ALA A 38 11.00 -14.40 -39.41
CA ALA A 38 9.74 -13.66 -39.44
C ALA A 38 9.02 -13.70 -38.07
N PRO A 39 8.24 -12.64 -37.73
CA PRO A 39 7.40 -12.66 -36.55
C PRO A 39 6.40 -13.82 -36.59
N VAL A 40 6.32 -14.59 -35.50
CA VAL A 40 5.44 -15.73 -35.22
C VAL A 40 5.63 -16.95 -36.14
N PHE A 41 6.14 -16.76 -37.35
CA PHE A 41 6.41 -17.79 -38.36
C PHE A 41 7.91 -18.08 -38.47
N ASN A 42 8.59 -18.20 -37.34
CA ASN A 42 9.99 -18.63 -37.28
C ASN A 42 10.14 -20.00 -36.63
N ASP A 43 11.28 -20.65 -36.88
CA ASP A 43 11.55 -22.02 -36.47
C ASP A 43 11.50 -22.16 -34.94
N VAL A 44 12.00 -21.15 -34.23
CA VAL A 44 12.04 -21.09 -32.76
C VAL A 44 10.63 -21.05 -32.18
N TYR A 45 9.80 -20.11 -32.64
CA TYR A 45 8.45 -19.91 -32.13
C TYR A 45 7.56 -21.12 -32.45
N VAL A 46 7.55 -21.57 -33.71
CA VAL A 46 6.71 -22.69 -34.15
C VAL A 46 7.09 -23.98 -33.42
N GLY A 47 8.40 -24.29 -33.32
CA GLY A 47 8.87 -25.47 -32.60
C GLY A 47 8.49 -25.44 -31.12
N SER A 48 8.73 -24.32 -30.45
CA SER A 48 8.37 -24.13 -29.04
C SER A 48 6.85 -24.20 -28.82
N PHE A 49 6.07 -23.62 -29.74
CA PHE A 49 4.61 -23.64 -29.69
C PHE A 49 4.05 -25.06 -29.86
N ILE A 50 4.62 -25.88 -30.75
CA ILE A 50 4.24 -27.29 -30.90
C ILE A 50 4.51 -28.07 -29.60
N ILE A 51 5.68 -27.90 -28.99
CA ILE A 51 6.02 -28.54 -27.70
C ILE A 51 5.04 -28.09 -26.61
N ALA A 52 4.72 -26.79 -26.58
CA ALA A 52 3.78 -26.22 -25.63
C ALA A 52 2.38 -26.83 -25.77
N MET A 53 1.83 -26.83 -26.99
CA MET A 53 0.51 -27.37 -27.28
C MET A 53 0.42 -28.87 -27.05
N ALA A 54 1.48 -29.63 -27.37
CA ALA A 54 1.55 -31.05 -27.06
C ALA A 54 1.47 -31.30 -25.55
N GLY A 55 2.10 -30.44 -24.73
CA GLY A 55 2.14 -30.58 -23.27
C GLY A 55 0.79 -30.27 -22.64
N MET A 56 0.23 -29.13 -23.01
CA MET A 56 -1.09 -28.72 -22.54
C MET A 56 -2.17 -29.71 -22.97
N SER A 57 -2.14 -30.21 -24.22
CA SER A 57 -3.11 -31.18 -24.72
C SER A 57 -2.98 -32.53 -24.02
N SER A 58 -1.75 -33.04 -23.86
CA SER A 58 -1.50 -34.30 -23.13
C SER A 58 -1.92 -34.20 -21.67
N GLY A 59 -1.62 -33.07 -21.02
CA GLY A 59 -2.07 -32.77 -19.67
C GLY A 59 -3.59 -32.72 -19.57
N LEU A 60 -4.26 -32.03 -20.50
CA LEU A 60 -5.72 -31.95 -20.55
C LEU A 60 -6.37 -33.33 -20.72
N MET A 61 -5.85 -34.15 -21.64
CA MET A 61 -6.36 -35.51 -21.86
C MET A 61 -6.22 -36.37 -20.59
N LEU A 62 -5.08 -36.30 -19.90
CA LEU A 62 -4.89 -37.00 -18.62
C LEU A 62 -5.79 -36.47 -17.52
N HIS A 63 -5.96 -35.14 -17.44
CA HIS A 63 -6.85 -34.51 -16.48
C HIS A 63 -8.30 -34.98 -16.67
N LEU A 64 -8.80 -35.00 -17.92
CA LEU A 64 -10.16 -35.42 -18.24
C LEU A 64 -10.38 -36.93 -18.10
N TRP A 65 -9.34 -37.74 -18.30
CA TRP A 65 -9.41 -39.19 -18.22
C TRP A 65 -9.59 -39.69 -16.78
N ASP A 66 -8.82 -39.16 -15.82
CA ASP A 66 -8.83 -39.67 -14.44
C ASP A 66 -8.75 -38.52 -13.40
N LYS A 67 -9.89 -37.85 -13.20
CA LYS A 67 -10.05 -36.71 -12.29
C LYS A 67 -9.80 -37.01 -10.81
N LYS A 68 -9.96 -38.27 -10.39
CA LYS A 68 -9.93 -38.66 -8.97
C LYS A 68 -8.54 -39.11 -8.51
N ASN A 69 -7.70 -39.57 -9.42
CA ASN A 69 -6.39 -40.11 -9.10
C ASN A 69 -5.34 -39.01 -8.98
N THR A 70 -4.85 -38.80 -7.76
CA THR A 70 -3.86 -37.77 -7.44
C THR A 70 -2.59 -37.88 -8.30
N ASN A 71 -2.07 -39.09 -8.54
CA ASN A 71 -0.83 -39.26 -9.31
C ASN A 71 -1.03 -38.83 -10.78
N THR A 72 -2.16 -39.21 -11.37
CA THR A 72 -2.52 -38.82 -12.73
C THR A 72 -2.70 -37.30 -12.84
N GLN A 73 -3.34 -36.68 -11.83
CA GLN A 73 -3.51 -35.22 -11.78
C GLN A 73 -2.17 -34.48 -11.61
N THR A 74 -1.24 -35.02 -10.81
CA THR A 74 0.11 -34.45 -10.68
C THR A 74 0.84 -34.46 -12.02
N ILE A 75 0.79 -35.57 -12.76
CA ILE A 75 1.41 -35.66 -14.10
C ILE A 75 0.72 -34.70 -15.08
N ALA A 76 -0.61 -34.62 -15.07
CA ALA A 76 -1.36 -33.68 -15.88
C ALA A 76 -0.94 -32.22 -15.62
N ASN A 77 -0.80 -31.85 -14.34
CA ASN A 77 -0.36 -30.52 -13.93
C ASN A 77 1.09 -30.24 -14.35
N LEU A 78 2.00 -31.21 -14.24
CA LEU A 78 3.38 -31.06 -14.71
C LEU A 78 3.45 -30.84 -16.22
N LEU A 79 2.64 -31.55 -17.01
CA LEU A 79 2.56 -31.36 -18.46
C LEU A 79 1.96 -30.00 -18.85
N LEU A 80 0.97 -29.53 -18.08
CA LEU A 80 0.45 -28.16 -18.23
C LEU A 80 1.54 -27.13 -17.98
N TYR A 81 2.28 -27.22 -16.87
CA TYR A 81 3.34 -26.28 -16.54
C TYR A 81 4.52 -26.36 -17.50
N TRP A 82 4.86 -27.55 -17.98
CA TRP A 82 5.83 -27.75 -19.06
C TRP A 82 5.39 -27.03 -20.33
N GLY A 83 4.13 -27.19 -20.73
CA GLY A 83 3.60 -26.51 -21.89
C GLY A 83 3.62 -24.98 -21.74
N LEU A 84 3.24 -24.48 -20.56
CA LEU A 84 3.26 -23.06 -20.23
C LEU A 84 4.67 -22.47 -20.25
N PHE A 85 5.66 -23.22 -19.75
CA PHE A 85 7.06 -22.81 -19.77
C PHE A 85 7.56 -22.56 -21.21
N TRP A 86 7.29 -23.50 -22.11
CA TRP A 86 7.66 -23.37 -23.53
C TRP A 86 6.91 -22.23 -24.22
N TRP A 87 5.61 -22.10 -23.97
CA TRP A 87 4.81 -21.02 -24.55
C TRP A 87 5.26 -19.63 -24.05
N ALA A 88 5.54 -19.49 -22.76
CA ALA A 88 6.00 -18.25 -22.16
C ALA A 88 7.39 -17.87 -22.68
N GLY A 89 8.34 -18.81 -22.69
CA GLY A 89 9.69 -18.56 -23.22
C GLY A 89 9.68 -18.14 -24.69
N ALA A 90 8.88 -18.82 -25.52
CA ALA A 90 8.71 -18.45 -26.93
C ALA A 90 8.09 -17.06 -27.08
N SER A 91 7.02 -16.77 -26.33
CA SER A 91 6.32 -15.49 -26.41
C SER A 91 7.17 -14.31 -25.93
N ILE A 92 7.97 -14.49 -24.88
CA ILE A 92 8.92 -13.48 -24.40
C ILE A 92 9.97 -13.24 -25.48
N SER A 93 10.66 -14.30 -25.94
CA SER A 93 11.68 -14.17 -26.98
C SER A 93 11.16 -13.53 -28.27
N GLU A 94 9.89 -13.75 -28.61
CA GLU A 94 9.25 -13.15 -29.78
C GLU A 94 9.06 -11.64 -29.60
N VAL A 95 8.58 -11.21 -28.43
CA VAL A 95 8.44 -9.78 -28.11
C VAL A 95 9.80 -9.10 -28.08
N ASP A 96 10.81 -9.71 -27.46
CA ASP A 96 12.14 -9.14 -27.32
C ASP A 96 12.80 -8.87 -28.69
N MET A 97 12.51 -9.75 -29.66
CA MET A 97 13.12 -9.69 -30.99
C MET A 97 12.39 -8.80 -31.98
N PHE A 98 11.06 -8.81 -31.98
CA PHE A 98 10.27 -8.15 -33.03
C PHE A 98 9.51 -6.91 -32.58
N VAL A 99 9.30 -6.70 -31.28
CA VAL A 99 8.63 -5.52 -30.74
C VAL A 99 9.66 -4.46 -30.37
N SER A 100 9.41 -3.22 -30.80
CA SER A 100 10.24 -2.07 -30.41
C SER A 100 10.30 -1.93 -28.89
N TYR A 101 11.49 -1.60 -28.37
CA TYR A 101 11.79 -1.50 -26.94
C TYR A 101 10.75 -0.70 -26.14
N THR A 102 10.25 0.42 -26.70
CA THR A 102 9.21 1.25 -26.07
C THR A 102 7.91 0.51 -25.73
N TYR A 103 7.58 -0.57 -26.46
CA TYR A 103 6.34 -1.33 -26.31
C TYR A 103 6.55 -2.73 -25.71
N GLN A 104 7.77 -3.14 -25.39
CA GLN A 104 8.06 -4.50 -24.92
C GLN A 104 7.37 -4.80 -23.58
N HIS A 105 7.52 -3.93 -22.57
CA HIS A 105 6.86 -4.07 -21.27
C HIS A 105 5.34 -4.18 -21.38
N ALA A 106 4.72 -3.31 -22.19
CA ALA A 106 3.29 -3.34 -22.44
C ALA A 106 2.86 -4.62 -23.17
N SER A 107 3.67 -5.13 -24.10
CA SER A 107 3.39 -6.35 -24.84
C SER A 107 3.48 -7.60 -23.96
N TRP A 108 4.52 -7.73 -23.13
CA TRP A 108 4.62 -8.83 -22.16
C TRP A 108 3.44 -8.81 -21.18
N LEU A 109 3.07 -7.64 -20.65
CA LEU A 109 1.94 -7.51 -19.73
C LEU A 109 0.61 -7.86 -20.40
N GLY A 110 0.38 -7.35 -21.61
CA GLY A 110 -0.81 -7.63 -22.41
C GLY A 110 -0.96 -9.12 -22.74
N LEU A 111 0.12 -9.78 -23.14
CA LEU A 111 0.16 -11.23 -23.35
C LEU A 111 -0.17 -11.99 -22.06
N SER A 112 0.41 -11.58 -20.93
CA SER A 112 0.11 -12.21 -19.64
C SER A 112 -1.37 -12.06 -19.25
N ALA A 113 -1.98 -10.89 -19.51
CA ALA A 113 -3.38 -10.62 -19.21
C ALA A 113 -4.31 -11.46 -20.09
N ALA A 114 -4.04 -11.52 -21.40
CA ALA A 114 -4.79 -12.34 -22.34
C ALA A 114 -4.72 -13.84 -21.98
N ALA A 115 -3.53 -14.32 -21.65
CA ALA A 115 -3.33 -15.70 -21.21
C ALA A 115 -4.04 -16.00 -19.89
N ALA A 116 -4.01 -15.07 -18.92
CA ALA A 116 -4.70 -15.22 -17.66
C ALA A 116 -6.23 -15.36 -17.85
N VAL A 117 -6.82 -14.54 -18.73
CA VAL A 117 -8.24 -14.67 -19.09
C VAL A 117 -8.52 -16.02 -19.75
N LEU A 118 -7.71 -16.41 -20.74
CA LEU A 118 -7.89 -17.67 -21.46
C LEU A 118 -7.80 -18.88 -20.53
N PHE A 119 -6.79 -18.93 -19.67
CA PHE A 119 -6.59 -20.04 -18.74
C PHE A 119 -7.62 -20.06 -17.61
N GLU A 120 -8.10 -18.89 -17.15
CA GLU A 120 -9.19 -18.83 -16.18
C GLU A 120 -10.51 -19.35 -16.78
N VAL A 121 -10.85 -18.94 -18.01
CA VAL A 121 -12.08 -19.42 -18.68
C VAL A 121 -11.99 -20.91 -19.00
N ALA A 122 -10.89 -21.36 -19.59
CA ALA A 122 -10.69 -22.75 -19.95
C ALA A 122 -10.60 -23.66 -18.72
N GLY A 123 -9.84 -23.25 -17.70
CA GLY A 123 -9.71 -23.96 -16.43
C GLY A 123 -11.04 -24.09 -15.69
N LYS A 124 -11.89 -23.06 -15.73
CA LYS A 124 -13.26 -23.15 -15.22
C LYS A 124 -14.09 -24.17 -16.01
N ASN A 125 -14.06 -24.12 -17.34
CA ASN A 125 -14.86 -25.02 -18.19
C ASN A 125 -14.48 -26.49 -18.01
N TRP A 126 -13.20 -26.79 -17.78
CA TRP A 126 -12.73 -28.16 -17.56
C TRP A 126 -12.72 -28.61 -16.09
N ASN A 127 -13.04 -27.71 -15.15
CA ASN A 127 -12.89 -27.91 -13.70
C ASN A 127 -11.44 -28.26 -13.31
N TRP A 128 -10.46 -27.58 -13.91
CA TRP A 128 -9.04 -27.81 -13.70
C TRP A 128 -8.41 -26.69 -12.87
N THR A 129 -8.27 -26.92 -11.57
CA THR A 129 -7.78 -25.92 -10.60
C THR A 129 -6.34 -25.48 -10.88
N ALA A 130 -5.46 -26.37 -11.32
CA ALA A 130 -4.08 -26.03 -11.66
C ALA A 130 -3.99 -25.03 -12.82
N MET A 131 -4.88 -25.14 -13.81
CA MET A 131 -4.96 -24.19 -14.92
C MET A 131 -5.43 -22.81 -14.46
N ARG A 132 -6.37 -22.75 -13.52
CA ARG A 132 -6.81 -21.49 -12.90
C ARG A 132 -5.73 -20.88 -11.98
N ALA A 133 -4.93 -21.71 -11.32
CA ALA A 133 -3.83 -21.27 -10.46
C ALA A 133 -2.73 -20.49 -11.22
N THR A 134 -2.66 -20.63 -12.55
CA THR A 134 -1.75 -19.86 -13.41
C THR A 134 -1.98 -18.34 -13.32
N ALA A 135 -3.12 -17.88 -12.80
CA ALA A 135 -3.38 -16.48 -12.49
C ALA A 135 -2.33 -15.84 -11.56
N LEU A 136 -1.60 -16.64 -10.76
CA LEU A 136 -0.47 -16.16 -9.97
C LEU A 136 0.68 -15.63 -10.83
N VAL A 137 0.90 -16.21 -12.01
CA VAL A 137 1.92 -15.75 -12.97
C VAL A 137 1.56 -14.35 -13.46
N HIS A 138 0.28 -14.10 -13.71
CA HIS A 138 -0.17 -12.76 -14.12
C HIS A 138 0.00 -11.73 -13.01
N PHE A 139 -0.29 -12.09 -11.75
CA PHE A 139 0.01 -11.24 -10.61
C PHE A 139 1.51 -10.88 -10.53
N ALA A 140 2.39 -11.88 -10.68
CA ALA A 140 3.84 -11.66 -10.71
C ALA A 140 4.26 -10.79 -11.90
N ALA A 141 3.64 -10.97 -13.07
CA ALA A 141 3.92 -10.16 -14.25
C ALA A 141 3.57 -8.68 -14.04
N ILE A 142 2.44 -8.36 -13.39
CA ILE A 142 2.10 -6.96 -13.03
C ILE A 142 3.20 -6.37 -12.15
N ALA A 143 3.61 -7.07 -11.09
CA ALA A 143 4.62 -6.58 -10.15
C ALA A 143 5.99 -6.37 -10.80
N LEU A 144 6.47 -7.37 -11.57
CA LEU A 144 7.76 -7.31 -12.24
C LEU A 144 7.82 -6.23 -13.30
N ILE A 145 6.76 -6.06 -14.10
CA ILE A 145 6.71 -5.07 -15.16
C ILE A 145 6.58 -3.66 -14.58
N ALA A 146 5.78 -3.48 -13.53
CA ALA A 146 5.70 -2.20 -12.82
C ALA A 146 7.06 -1.81 -12.21
N ALA A 147 7.75 -2.75 -11.56
CA ALA A 147 9.10 -2.51 -11.03
C ALA A 147 10.12 -2.20 -12.14
N ALA A 148 10.09 -2.93 -13.25
CA ALA A 148 10.96 -2.68 -14.40
C ALA A 148 10.74 -1.27 -14.99
N SER A 149 9.48 -0.84 -15.12
CA SER A 149 9.15 0.51 -15.57
C SER A 149 9.69 1.58 -14.62
N LEU A 150 9.49 1.41 -13.31
CA LEU A 150 10.02 2.33 -12.30
C LEU A 150 11.54 2.47 -12.37
N MET A 151 12.25 1.35 -12.51
CA MET A 151 13.72 1.34 -12.58
C MET A 151 14.27 1.99 -13.86
N GLN A 152 13.52 1.94 -14.96
CA GLN A 152 13.98 2.43 -16.27
C GLN A 152 13.51 3.86 -16.59
N HIS A 153 12.34 4.25 -16.09
CA HIS A 153 11.66 5.48 -16.47
C HIS A 153 11.29 6.36 -15.28
N GLU A 154 11.60 5.95 -14.04
CA GLU A 154 11.26 6.65 -12.78
C GLU A 154 9.76 6.67 -12.43
N HIS A 155 8.89 6.34 -13.39
CA HIS A 155 7.44 6.22 -13.24
C HIS A 155 6.89 4.94 -13.91
N VAL A 156 5.63 4.61 -13.63
CA VAL A 156 5.03 3.31 -13.94
C VAL A 156 4.26 3.35 -15.26
N LEU A 157 3.52 4.42 -15.52
CA LEU A 157 2.64 4.54 -16.69
C LEU A 157 3.38 5.06 -17.91
N TYR A 158 4.51 4.44 -18.27
CA TYR A 158 5.27 4.82 -19.45
C TYR A 158 4.63 4.29 -20.75
N GLY A 159 4.44 5.18 -21.73
CA GLY A 159 3.97 4.82 -23.07
C GLY A 159 2.64 4.06 -23.06
N ALA A 160 2.62 2.85 -23.65
CA ALA A 160 1.41 2.03 -23.74
C ALA A 160 0.98 1.40 -22.38
N LEU A 161 1.84 1.42 -21.35
CA LEU A 161 1.47 0.94 -20.01
C LEU A 161 0.36 1.77 -19.38
N THR A 162 0.18 3.04 -19.80
CA THR A 162 -0.97 3.89 -19.45
C THR A 162 -2.31 3.19 -19.62
N LEU A 163 -2.45 2.35 -20.65
CA LEU A 163 -3.67 1.61 -20.95
C LEU A 163 -3.58 0.14 -20.49
N VAL A 164 -2.41 -0.50 -20.71
CA VAL A 164 -2.27 -1.93 -20.47
C VAL A 164 -2.21 -2.26 -18.97
N LEU A 165 -1.58 -1.43 -18.14
CA LEU A 165 -1.48 -1.70 -16.71
C LEU A 165 -2.86 -1.64 -16.01
N PRO A 166 -3.70 -0.60 -16.19
CA PRO A 166 -5.06 -0.62 -15.64
C PRO A 166 -5.89 -1.81 -16.13
N ALA A 167 -5.76 -2.18 -17.42
CA ALA A 167 -6.45 -3.34 -17.97
C ALA A 167 -5.99 -4.65 -17.32
N ALA A 168 -4.68 -4.84 -17.12
CA ALA A 168 -4.13 -6.00 -16.43
C ALA A 168 -4.59 -6.07 -14.96
N VAL A 169 -4.61 -4.94 -14.26
CA VAL A 169 -5.14 -4.86 -12.89
C VAL A 169 -6.64 -5.23 -12.86
N ALA A 170 -7.43 -4.75 -13.82
CA ALA A 170 -8.83 -5.12 -13.95
C ALA A 170 -9.02 -6.62 -14.20
N VAL A 171 -8.20 -7.23 -15.06
CA VAL A 171 -8.16 -8.69 -15.27
C VAL A 171 -7.82 -9.41 -13.97
N HIS A 172 -6.79 -8.96 -13.24
CA HIS A 172 -6.42 -9.55 -11.96
C HIS A 172 -7.59 -9.55 -10.97
N TYR A 173 -8.28 -8.42 -10.79
CA TYR A 173 -9.43 -8.31 -9.90
C TYR A 173 -10.62 -9.14 -10.39
N TRP A 174 -10.88 -9.20 -11.70
CA TRP A 174 -11.91 -10.08 -12.26
C TRP A 174 -11.65 -11.56 -11.94
N ILE A 175 -10.39 -12.02 -12.05
CA ILE A 175 -10.00 -13.37 -11.64
C ILE A 175 -10.13 -13.53 -10.12
N LEU A 176 -9.70 -12.53 -9.35
CA LEU A 176 -9.72 -12.55 -7.89
C LEU A 176 -11.15 -12.76 -7.36
N ALA A 177 -12.13 -12.01 -7.88
CA ALA A 177 -13.55 -12.17 -7.55
C ALA A 177 -14.08 -13.59 -7.85
N ARG A 178 -13.56 -14.25 -8.90
CA ARG A 178 -13.91 -15.64 -9.25
C ARG A 178 -13.23 -16.69 -8.37
N HIS A 179 -12.14 -16.32 -7.70
CA HIS A 179 -11.34 -17.20 -6.85
C HIS A 179 -11.77 -17.17 -5.38
N GLU A 180 -12.68 -16.28 -4.98
CA GLU A 180 -13.30 -16.28 -3.65
C GLU A 180 -14.21 -17.50 -3.37
N GLN A 181 -14.26 -18.47 -4.29
CA GLN A 181 -14.91 -19.75 -4.09
C GLN A 181 -14.03 -20.68 -3.22
N PRO A 182 -14.61 -21.51 -2.32
CA PRO A 182 -13.85 -22.33 -1.36
C PRO A 182 -12.76 -23.21 -1.98
N ALA A 183 -12.92 -23.62 -3.24
CA ALA A 183 -11.99 -24.50 -3.94
C ALA A 183 -10.72 -23.81 -4.51
N LEU A 184 -10.64 -22.46 -4.52
CA LEU A 184 -9.61 -21.70 -5.25
C LEU A 184 -8.88 -20.65 -4.40
N GLY A 185 -8.64 -20.98 -3.13
CA GLY A 185 -8.06 -20.06 -2.14
C GLY A 185 -6.54 -19.88 -2.16
N LEU A 186 -5.80 -20.30 -3.20
CA LEU A 186 -4.34 -20.23 -3.19
C LEU A 186 -3.86 -18.77 -3.07
N LEU A 187 -3.27 -18.46 -1.90
CA LEU A 187 -2.78 -17.13 -1.54
C LEU A 187 -3.83 -16.01 -1.72
N LEU A 188 -5.12 -16.33 -1.55
CA LEU A 188 -6.21 -15.40 -1.88
C LEU A 188 -6.11 -14.09 -1.09
N ALA A 189 -6.01 -14.18 0.24
CA ALA A 189 -5.86 -13.01 1.10
C ALA A 189 -4.61 -12.19 0.75
N GLN A 190 -3.49 -12.86 0.49
CA GLN A 190 -2.23 -12.22 0.13
C GLN A 190 -2.34 -11.46 -1.19
N ARG A 191 -3.03 -12.02 -2.19
CA ARG A 191 -3.25 -11.33 -3.49
C ARG A 191 -4.09 -10.07 -3.33
N HIS A 192 -5.14 -10.10 -2.51
CA HIS A 192 -5.94 -8.92 -2.19
C HIS A 192 -5.10 -7.79 -1.58
N LEU A 193 -4.30 -8.13 -0.57
CA LEU A 193 -3.53 -7.17 0.22
C LEU A 193 -2.28 -6.67 -0.53
N LEU A 194 -1.53 -7.57 -1.17
CA LEU A 194 -0.37 -7.19 -1.97
C LEU A 194 -0.78 -6.30 -3.16
N MET A 195 -1.93 -6.57 -3.80
CA MET A 195 -2.43 -5.70 -4.86
C MET A 195 -2.82 -4.32 -4.31
N LEU A 196 -3.47 -4.24 -3.15
CA LEU A 196 -3.77 -2.95 -2.49
C LEU A 196 -2.50 -2.13 -2.24
N TRP A 197 -1.49 -2.73 -1.61
CA TRP A 197 -0.25 -2.04 -1.27
C TRP A 197 0.53 -1.63 -2.52
N MET A 198 0.62 -2.53 -3.51
CA MET A 198 1.28 -2.24 -4.77
C MET A 198 0.59 -1.08 -5.48
N LEU A 199 -0.73 -1.11 -5.66
CA LEU A 199 -1.45 -0.02 -6.33
C LEU A 199 -1.34 1.31 -5.59
N THR A 200 -1.34 1.29 -4.25
CA THR A 200 -1.12 2.50 -3.44
C THR A 200 0.26 3.10 -3.71
N GLY A 201 1.31 2.26 -3.71
CA GLY A 201 2.68 2.70 -3.99
C GLY A 201 2.88 3.17 -5.43
N LEU A 202 2.34 2.45 -6.41
CA LEU A 202 2.41 2.82 -7.82
C LEU A 202 1.67 4.13 -8.09
N ALA A 203 0.47 4.31 -7.53
CA ALA A 203 -0.27 5.55 -7.65
C ALA A 203 0.47 6.73 -7.01
N ALA A 204 1.07 6.52 -5.83
CA ALA A 204 1.78 7.57 -5.13
C ALA A 204 3.05 8.00 -5.90
N ASN A 205 3.82 7.05 -6.44
CA ASN A 205 4.95 7.35 -7.31
C ASN A 205 4.51 8.09 -8.59
N GLU A 206 3.47 7.61 -9.28
CA GLU A 206 3.02 8.22 -10.53
C GLU A 206 2.52 9.66 -10.30
N ILE A 207 1.71 9.89 -9.26
CA ILE A 207 1.21 11.23 -8.94
C ILE A 207 2.38 12.14 -8.50
N ALA A 208 3.37 11.61 -7.78
CA ALA A 208 4.57 12.36 -7.43
C ALA A 208 5.42 12.74 -8.65
N TRP A 209 5.56 11.83 -9.62
CA TRP A 209 6.23 12.10 -10.88
C TRP A 209 5.48 13.14 -11.72
N VAL A 210 4.15 13.05 -11.81
CA VAL A 210 3.31 14.07 -12.47
C VAL A 210 3.50 15.42 -11.78
N ALA A 211 3.52 15.44 -10.45
CA ALA A 211 3.73 16.65 -9.67
C ALA A 211 5.11 17.29 -9.93
N ASP A 212 6.17 16.49 -10.03
CA ASP A 212 7.51 16.96 -10.37
C ASP A 212 7.58 17.50 -11.81
N THR A 213 6.92 16.81 -12.75
CA THR A 213 6.85 17.22 -14.16
C THR A 213 6.14 18.56 -14.34
N LEU A 214 5.07 18.79 -13.58
CA LEU A 214 4.28 20.04 -13.63
C LEU A 214 4.99 21.21 -12.92
N ALA A 215 5.81 20.93 -11.91
CA ALA A 215 6.58 21.94 -11.18
C ALA A 215 8.05 21.52 -10.99
N PRO A 216 8.86 21.54 -12.07
CA PRO A 216 10.23 21.02 -12.03
C PRO A 216 11.11 21.75 -11.01
N GLY A 217 11.87 20.99 -10.22
CA GLY A 217 12.77 21.52 -9.20
C GLY A 217 12.09 21.97 -7.91
N ASN A 218 10.78 21.71 -7.76
CA ASN A 218 10.02 22.03 -6.56
C ASN A 218 9.67 20.76 -5.76
N PRO A 219 10.44 20.42 -4.72
CA PRO A 219 10.28 19.16 -4.01
C PRO A 219 9.00 19.09 -3.16
N LEU A 220 8.29 20.21 -2.98
CA LEU A 220 7.04 20.23 -2.22
C LEU A 220 5.97 19.36 -2.87
N TRP A 221 5.72 19.52 -4.17
CA TRP A 221 4.57 18.86 -4.80
C TRP A 221 4.69 17.32 -4.83
N PRO A 222 5.87 16.74 -5.15
CA PRO A 222 6.06 15.29 -5.05
C PRO A 222 5.84 14.74 -3.64
N ILE A 223 6.36 15.41 -2.59
CA ILE A 223 6.14 14.93 -1.21
C ILE A 223 4.66 15.03 -0.82
N LEU A 224 3.95 16.08 -1.24
CA LEU A 224 2.51 16.21 -0.99
C LEU A 224 1.70 15.14 -1.73
N ALA A 225 2.08 14.78 -2.95
CA ALA A 225 1.47 13.70 -3.71
C ALA A 225 1.53 12.35 -2.96
N TRP A 226 2.68 12.03 -2.35
CA TRP A 226 2.82 10.83 -1.51
C TRP A 226 1.84 10.84 -0.34
N GLY A 227 1.82 11.93 0.45
CA GLY A 227 0.93 12.04 1.62
C GLY A 227 -0.54 11.97 1.24
N ALA A 228 -0.95 12.71 0.20
CA ALA A 228 -2.32 12.73 -0.29
C ALA A 228 -2.77 11.36 -0.79
N THR A 229 -1.90 10.62 -1.49
CA THR A 229 -2.25 9.29 -2.03
C THR A 229 -2.40 8.25 -0.94
N LEU A 230 -1.51 8.23 0.06
CA LEU A 230 -1.61 7.32 1.20
C LEU A 230 -2.90 7.57 2.00
N ALA A 231 -3.22 8.83 2.27
CA ALA A 231 -4.46 9.22 2.94
C ALA A 231 -5.71 8.84 2.11
N ALA A 232 -5.68 9.09 0.81
CA ALA A 232 -6.76 8.73 -0.11
C ALA A 232 -6.99 7.22 -0.13
N ALA A 233 -5.93 6.40 -0.12
CA ALA A 233 -6.06 4.93 -0.10
C ALA A 233 -6.83 4.44 1.14
N ILE A 234 -6.50 4.97 2.33
CA ILE A 234 -7.23 4.64 3.57
C ILE A 234 -8.69 5.06 3.45
N HIS A 235 -8.96 6.29 2.99
CA HIS A 235 -10.34 6.78 2.82
C HIS A 235 -11.14 5.97 1.81
N ILE A 236 -10.55 5.60 0.68
CA ILE A 236 -11.19 4.78 -0.35
C ILE A 236 -11.54 3.41 0.22
N VAL A 237 -10.62 2.76 0.94
CA VAL A 237 -10.89 1.47 1.60
C VAL A 237 -12.00 1.61 2.65
N SER A 238 -11.92 2.62 3.52
CA SER A 238 -12.95 2.88 4.53
C SER A 238 -14.33 3.16 3.91
N ALA A 239 -14.38 3.95 2.84
CA ALA A 239 -15.62 4.26 2.12
C ALA A 239 -16.17 3.01 1.41
N ALA A 240 -15.32 2.26 0.69
CA ALA A 240 -15.71 1.03 0.02
C ALA A 240 -16.27 0.01 1.01
N ARG A 241 -15.65 -0.14 2.19
CA ARG A 241 -16.18 -0.98 3.28
C ARG A 241 -17.54 -0.50 3.77
N ARG A 242 -17.69 0.81 4.03
CA ARG A 242 -18.97 1.40 4.47
C ARG A 242 -20.10 1.14 3.48
N PHE A 243 -19.82 1.22 2.18
CA PHE A 243 -20.78 0.95 1.11
C PHE A 243 -20.83 -0.53 0.67
N LYS A 244 -20.14 -1.43 1.39
CA LYS A 244 -20.06 -2.87 1.09
C LYS A 244 -19.61 -3.17 -0.34
N LEU A 245 -18.74 -2.33 -0.88
CA LEU A 245 -18.19 -2.48 -2.23
C LEU A 245 -17.02 -3.46 -2.22
N TRP A 246 -17.07 -4.41 -3.15
CA TRP A 246 -15.94 -5.28 -3.45
C TRP A 246 -14.82 -4.46 -4.11
N PRO A 247 -13.52 -4.72 -3.83
CA PRO A 247 -12.96 -5.83 -3.04
C PRO A 247 -12.84 -5.57 -1.55
N ALA A 248 -13.01 -4.32 -1.09
CA ALA A 248 -12.74 -3.95 0.30
C ALA A 248 -13.70 -4.59 1.31
N ALA A 249 -14.92 -4.95 0.88
CA ALA A 249 -15.90 -5.66 1.69
C ALA A 249 -15.76 -7.20 1.65
N SER A 250 -14.75 -7.74 0.97
CA SER A 250 -14.53 -9.18 0.89
C SER A 250 -14.16 -9.77 2.24
N ILE A 251 -14.72 -10.93 2.57
CA ILE A 251 -14.36 -11.71 3.76
C ILE A 251 -13.01 -12.44 3.55
N ALA A 252 -12.55 -12.55 2.29
CA ALA A 252 -11.32 -13.26 1.96
C ALA A 252 -10.05 -12.55 2.47
N ALA A 253 -10.12 -11.24 2.75
CA ALA A 253 -8.98 -10.47 3.23
C ALA A 253 -9.43 -9.36 4.19
N ASP A 254 -8.68 -9.16 5.26
CA ASP A 254 -8.88 -8.06 6.20
C ASP A 254 -8.29 -6.75 5.65
N TYR A 255 -9.12 -6.01 4.91
CA TYR A 255 -8.75 -4.71 4.35
C TYR A 255 -8.63 -3.60 5.40
N ARG A 256 -9.33 -3.71 6.54
CA ARG A 256 -9.28 -2.69 7.60
C ARG A 256 -7.93 -2.74 8.30
N SER A 257 -7.61 -3.85 8.94
CA SER A 257 -6.43 -3.89 9.81
C SER A 257 -5.22 -4.29 8.99
N THR A 258 -5.15 -5.52 8.52
CA THR A 258 -3.99 -6.00 7.74
C THR A 258 -3.74 -5.16 6.49
N GLY A 259 -4.80 -4.71 5.80
CA GLY A 259 -4.71 -3.83 4.64
C GLY A 259 -4.24 -2.40 4.95
N CYS A 260 -4.94 -1.66 5.82
CA CYS A 260 -4.64 -0.24 6.03
C CYS A 260 -3.48 0.01 7.01
N VAL A 261 -3.18 -0.88 7.96
CA VAL A 261 -2.13 -0.62 8.98
C VAL A 261 -0.75 -0.34 8.35
N PRO A 262 -0.27 -1.12 7.34
CA PRO A 262 0.97 -0.77 6.64
C PRO A 262 0.94 0.61 5.96
N ILE A 263 -0.22 1.01 5.41
CA ILE A 263 -0.42 2.33 4.80
C ILE A 263 -0.39 3.43 5.89
N ILE A 264 -0.97 3.18 7.05
CA ILE A 264 -0.93 4.07 8.22
C ILE A 264 0.51 4.23 8.74
N ILE A 265 1.30 3.15 8.76
CA ILE A 265 2.72 3.21 9.11
C ILE A 265 3.48 4.08 8.10
N ALA A 266 3.18 3.94 6.79
CA ALA A 266 3.73 4.80 5.76
C ALA A 266 3.29 6.28 5.93
N CYS A 267 2.04 6.54 6.30
CA CYS A 267 1.56 7.88 6.67
C CYS A 267 2.32 8.47 7.87
N ALA A 268 2.61 7.66 8.89
CA ALA A 268 3.39 8.10 10.04
C ALA A 268 4.84 8.44 9.66
N GLY A 269 5.48 7.59 8.85
CA GLY A 269 6.81 7.87 8.29
C GLY A 269 6.82 9.13 7.43
N TRP A 270 5.79 9.30 6.57
CA TRP A 270 5.59 10.49 5.77
C TRP A 270 5.44 11.74 6.65
N LEU A 271 4.60 11.70 7.69
CA LEU A 271 4.41 12.83 8.60
C LEU A 271 5.73 13.24 9.27
N VAL A 272 6.54 12.28 9.71
CA VAL A 272 7.84 12.55 10.31
C VAL A 272 8.77 13.25 9.32
N ILE A 273 8.92 12.70 8.11
CA ILE A 273 9.78 13.27 7.07
C ILE A 273 9.28 14.66 6.66
N ALA A 274 8.01 14.76 6.29
CA ALA A 274 7.38 15.98 5.81
C ALA A 274 7.47 17.10 6.85
N CYS A 275 7.09 16.84 8.11
CA CYS A 275 7.05 17.86 9.15
C CYS A 275 8.45 18.36 9.57
N THR A 276 9.48 17.52 9.45
CA THR A 276 10.83 17.87 9.91
C THR A 276 11.71 18.48 8.81
N GLN A 277 11.47 18.13 7.54
CA GLN A 277 12.34 18.53 6.43
C GLN A 277 11.74 19.63 5.55
N TYR A 278 10.41 19.80 5.55
CA TYR A 278 9.74 20.73 4.65
C TYR A 278 9.14 21.91 5.42
N SER A 279 9.54 23.12 5.02
CA SER A 279 8.98 24.36 5.56
C SER A 279 7.58 24.65 5.03
N GLY A 280 7.08 23.91 4.04
CA GLY A 280 5.86 24.24 3.29
C GLY A 280 6.08 25.33 2.22
N ALA A 281 7.34 25.64 1.91
CA ALA A 281 7.72 26.53 0.81
C ALA A 281 7.57 25.86 -0.55
N GLY A 282 7.43 26.67 -1.59
CA GLY A 282 7.32 26.21 -2.99
C GLY A 282 5.89 26.23 -3.54
N SER A 283 4.86 26.52 -2.76
CA SER A 283 3.48 26.54 -3.27
C SER A 283 3.17 27.72 -4.21
N GLY A 284 4.02 28.76 -4.23
CA GLY A 284 3.74 30.02 -4.94
C GLY A 284 2.70 30.91 -4.24
N LEU A 285 2.15 30.46 -3.11
CA LEU A 285 1.15 31.18 -2.31
C LEU A 285 1.79 31.70 -1.01
N PRO A 286 1.28 32.81 -0.44
CA PRO A 286 1.66 33.24 0.91
C PRO A 286 1.43 32.12 1.92
N TYR A 287 2.36 31.94 2.86
CA TYR A 287 2.19 30.97 3.92
C TYR A 287 1.14 31.46 4.92
N ILE A 288 0.00 30.77 4.95
CA ILE A 288 -1.04 30.93 5.95
C ILE A 288 -1.20 29.56 6.63
N PRO A 289 -0.96 29.43 7.95
CA PRO A 289 -1.15 28.19 8.68
C PRO A 289 -2.52 27.59 8.41
N LEU A 290 -2.59 26.26 8.38
CA LEU A 290 -3.80 25.47 8.11
C LEU A 290 -4.33 25.56 6.67
N LEU A 291 -4.06 26.65 5.95
CA LEU A 291 -4.48 26.85 4.56
C LEU A 291 -3.36 26.58 3.54
N ASN A 292 -2.12 26.51 3.99
CA ASN A 292 -1.01 26.12 3.13
C ASN A 292 -1.22 24.68 2.62
N PRO A 293 -0.91 24.37 1.34
CA PRO A 293 -1.06 23.03 0.79
C PRO A 293 -0.40 21.93 1.64
N PHE A 294 0.74 22.24 2.27
CA PHE A 294 1.41 21.32 3.19
C PHE A 294 0.51 20.96 4.38
N ASP A 295 -0.03 21.97 5.06
CA ASP A 295 -0.85 21.76 6.25
C ASP A 295 -2.16 21.06 5.89
N LEU A 296 -2.75 21.36 4.73
CA LEU A 296 -3.94 20.68 4.23
C LEU A 296 -3.71 19.18 4.00
N VAL A 297 -2.59 18.81 3.38
CA VAL A 297 -2.26 17.38 3.16
C VAL A 297 -1.92 16.70 4.48
N ALA A 298 -1.18 17.35 5.38
CA ALA A 298 -0.89 16.79 6.71
C ALA A 298 -2.18 16.55 7.51
N LEU A 299 -3.12 17.50 7.48
CA LEU A 299 -4.44 17.34 8.09
C LEU A 299 -5.25 16.24 7.42
N PHE A 300 -5.17 16.09 6.10
CA PHE A 300 -5.83 15.00 5.37
C PHE A 300 -5.27 13.63 5.76
N VAL A 301 -3.95 13.50 5.92
CA VAL A 301 -3.30 12.29 6.43
C VAL A 301 -3.75 11.97 7.86
N LEU A 302 -3.71 12.95 8.76
CA LEU A 302 -4.15 12.77 10.14
C LEU A 302 -5.64 12.39 10.21
N HIS A 303 -6.47 13.02 9.39
CA HIS A 303 -7.89 12.70 9.29
C HIS A 303 -8.13 11.28 8.79
N ALA A 304 -7.38 10.80 7.79
CA ALA A 304 -7.48 9.43 7.31
C ALA A 304 -7.17 8.42 8.42
N CYS A 305 -6.09 8.64 9.17
CA CYS A 305 -5.71 7.78 10.29
C CYS A 305 -6.74 7.83 11.43
N TRP A 306 -7.27 9.03 11.75
CA TRP A 306 -8.36 9.18 12.72
C TRP A 306 -9.65 8.48 12.29
N LYS A 307 -10.06 8.63 11.03
CA LYS A 307 -11.26 7.94 10.51
C LYS A 307 -11.11 6.42 10.56
N TRP A 308 -9.89 5.91 10.45
CA TRP A 308 -9.62 4.49 10.64
C TRP A 308 -9.87 4.06 12.10
N THR A 309 -9.47 4.86 13.10
CA THR A 309 -9.67 4.52 14.53
C THR A 309 -11.14 4.58 14.95
N GLU A 310 -11.95 5.42 14.29
CA GLU A 310 -13.41 5.45 14.47
C GLU A 310 -14.12 4.27 13.78
N SER A 311 -13.46 3.57 12.86
CA SER A 311 -14.10 2.50 12.12
C SER A 311 -14.21 1.24 12.97
N GLU A 312 -15.40 0.65 13.05
CA GLU A 312 -15.61 -0.59 13.80
C GLU A 312 -14.95 -1.78 13.08
N PRO A 313 -14.29 -2.70 13.83
CA PRO A 313 -13.77 -3.94 13.27
C PRO A 313 -14.92 -4.86 12.85
N GLY A 314 -14.76 -5.52 11.70
CA GLY A 314 -15.63 -6.60 11.27
C GLY A 314 -15.39 -7.90 12.05
N ALA A 315 -16.32 -8.85 11.96
CA ALA A 315 -16.27 -10.11 12.72
C ALA A 315 -14.99 -10.96 12.50
N SER A 316 -14.31 -10.81 11.36
CA SER A 316 -13.07 -11.53 11.02
C SER A 316 -11.80 -10.68 11.14
N GLU A 317 -11.92 -9.43 11.61
CA GLU A 317 -10.82 -8.46 11.61
C GLU A 317 -10.20 -8.34 13.01
N SER A 318 -8.87 -8.12 13.07
CA SER A 318 -8.19 -7.91 14.35
C SER A 318 -8.32 -6.47 14.82
N ASP A 319 -8.63 -6.27 16.10
CA ASP A 319 -8.61 -4.94 16.73
C ASP A 319 -7.31 -4.64 17.49
N SER A 320 -6.31 -5.52 17.40
CA SER A 320 -5.01 -5.39 18.09
C SER A 320 -4.24 -4.11 17.77
N TRP A 321 -4.54 -3.50 16.62
CA TRP A 321 -3.87 -2.29 16.14
C TRP A 321 -4.57 -0.99 16.55
N HIS A 322 -5.77 -1.07 17.17
CA HIS A 322 -6.56 0.10 17.51
C HIS A 322 -5.83 1.05 18.45
N GLU A 323 -5.35 0.55 19.59
CA GLU A 323 -4.62 1.37 20.57
C GLU A 323 -3.30 1.94 20.03
N PRO A 324 -2.39 1.15 19.42
CA PRO A 324 -1.15 1.67 18.85
C PRO A 324 -1.37 2.73 17.76
N VAL A 325 -2.33 2.51 16.86
CA VAL A 325 -2.63 3.48 15.78
C VAL A 325 -3.27 4.73 16.36
N THR A 326 -4.17 4.61 17.33
CA THR A 326 -4.77 5.76 18.02
C THR A 326 -3.70 6.61 18.71
N LEU A 327 -2.76 5.98 19.41
CA LEU A 327 -1.61 6.66 19.99
C LEU A 327 -0.75 7.33 18.90
N GLY A 328 -0.47 6.61 17.80
CA GLY A 328 0.28 7.13 16.65
C GLY A 328 -0.38 8.36 16.02
N CYS A 329 -1.71 8.39 15.92
CA CYS A 329 -2.48 9.55 15.45
C CYS A 329 -2.28 10.76 16.36
N TYR A 330 -2.36 10.57 17.68
CA TYR A 330 -2.13 11.65 18.64
C TYR A 330 -0.69 12.18 18.57
N LEU A 331 0.29 11.29 18.50
CA LEU A 331 1.70 11.67 18.35
C LEU A 331 1.97 12.40 17.04
N GLY A 332 1.38 11.93 15.92
CA GLY A 332 1.47 12.58 14.62
C GLY A 332 0.84 13.98 14.62
N ALA A 333 -0.34 14.13 15.23
CA ALA A 333 -0.99 15.44 15.37
C ALA A 333 -0.16 16.39 16.24
N PHE A 334 0.40 15.90 17.34
CA PHE A 334 1.28 16.68 18.20
C PHE A 334 2.58 17.09 17.51
N LEU A 335 3.18 16.21 16.71
CA LEU A 335 4.34 16.52 15.87
C LEU A 335 4.00 17.60 14.84
N TRP A 336 2.87 17.47 14.15
CA TRP A 336 2.43 18.47 13.18
C TRP A 336 2.18 19.83 13.86
N LEU A 337 1.50 19.88 15.03
CA LEU A 337 1.31 21.11 15.80
C LEU A 337 2.63 21.75 16.24
N THR A 338 3.60 20.94 16.65
CA THR A 338 4.93 21.41 17.05
C THR A 338 5.69 21.99 15.88
N THR A 339 5.62 21.36 14.71
CA THR A 339 6.28 21.86 13.48
C THR A 339 5.50 22.98 12.79
N LEU A 340 4.20 23.13 13.09
CA LEU A 340 3.42 24.30 12.72
C LEU A 340 4.03 25.56 13.38
N ALA A 341 4.40 25.48 14.66
CA ALA A 341 5.15 26.55 15.34
C ALA A 341 6.45 26.90 14.60
N ALA A 342 7.18 25.88 14.13
CA ALA A 342 8.42 26.06 13.37
C ALA A 342 8.19 26.78 12.04
N ARG A 343 7.14 26.40 11.31
CA ARG A 343 6.77 27.07 10.05
C ARG A 343 6.32 28.52 10.29
N MET A 344 5.55 28.77 11.35
CA MET A 344 5.17 30.12 11.75
C MET A 344 6.40 30.99 12.09
N ALA A 345 7.35 30.46 12.86
CA ALA A 345 8.60 31.15 13.18
C ALA A 345 9.45 31.40 11.93
N HIS A 346 9.44 30.47 10.97
CA HIS A 346 10.15 30.63 9.71
C HIS A 346 9.57 31.76 8.86
N TYR A 347 8.27 31.75 8.60
CA TYR A 347 7.64 32.70 7.68
C TYR A 347 7.39 34.09 8.25
N TRP A 348 7.09 34.19 9.55
CA TRP A 348 6.79 35.48 10.18
C TRP A 348 7.92 36.01 11.04
N GLY A 349 8.91 35.16 11.33
CA GLY A 349 10.07 35.50 12.12
C GLY A 349 11.39 35.50 11.38
N ASP A 350 11.37 35.17 10.08
CA ASP A 350 12.56 35.03 9.23
C ASP A 350 13.64 34.10 9.81
N VAL A 351 13.20 33.10 10.59
CA VAL A 351 14.09 32.08 11.18
C VAL A 351 14.35 31.01 10.11
N PRO A 352 15.59 30.70 9.73
CA PRO A 352 15.85 29.64 8.77
C PRO A 352 15.24 28.30 9.24
N PHE A 353 14.55 27.59 8.34
CA PHE A 353 13.94 26.29 8.63
C PHE A 353 15.00 25.19 8.66
N ALA A 354 15.91 25.28 9.63
CA ALA A 354 16.95 24.32 9.93
C ALA A 354 16.86 24.00 11.43
N PHE A 355 17.03 22.73 11.78
CA PHE A 355 16.83 22.25 13.15
C PHE A 355 17.61 23.08 14.18
N ASP A 356 18.91 23.28 13.96
CA ASP A 356 19.75 24.04 14.88
C ASP A 356 19.29 25.50 15.03
N MET A 357 18.91 26.16 13.93
CA MET A 357 18.45 27.55 13.95
C MET A 357 17.11 27.71 14.65
N LEU A 358 16.17 26.79 14.40
CA LEU A 358 14.87 26.76 15.05
C LEU A 358 15.00 26.52 16.55
N MET A 359 15.90 25.62 16.97
CA MET A 359 16.12 25.29 18.38
C MET A 359 16.76 26.43 19.18
N HIS A 360 17.53 27.31 18.54
CA HIS A 360 18.11 28.49 19.20
C HIS A 360 17.20 29.73 19.13
N SER A 361 16.10 29.68 18.39
CA SER A 361 15.22 30.84 18.18
C SER A 361 14.27 31.07 19.36
N TYR A 362 14.37 32.24 19.99
CA TYR A 362 13.44 32.67 21.04
C TYR A 362 11.99 32.72 20.53
N LEU A 363 11.78 33.22 19.31
CA LEU A 363 10.45 33.33 18.71
C LEU A 363 9.81 31.96 18.49
N MET A 364 10.57 30.97 18.02
CA MET A 364 10.10 29.59 17.88
C MET A 364 9.63 29.04 19.22
N HIS A 365 10.42 29.20 20.28
CA HIS A 365 10.04 28.73 21.62
C HIS A 365 8.81 29.44 22.19
N ALA A 366 8.65 30.73 21.90
CA ALA A 366 7.48 31.51 22.32
C ALA A 366 6.19 31.05 21.62
N ILE A 367 6.22 30.91 20.28
CA ILE A 367 5.08 30.40 19.49
C ILE A 367 4.73 28.97 19.93
N LEU A 368 5.75 28.12 20.12
CA LEU A 368 5.55 26.74 20.55
C LEU A 368 4.85 26.67 21.92
N SER A 369 5.28 27.48 22.89
CA SER A 369 4.64 27.54 24.20
C SER A 369 3.19 27.99 24.10
N LEU A 370 2.91 29.02 23.28
CA LEU A 370 1.54 29.49 23.03
C LEU A 370 0.66 28.38 22.44
N ILE A 371 1.13 27.70 21.39
CA ILE A 371 0.39 26.62 20.73
C ILE A 371 0.15 25.46 21.72
N TRP A 372 1.15 25.06 22.50
CA TRP A 372 0.98 23.98 23.47
C TRP A 372 0.02 24.35 24.60
N THR A 373 0.02 25.60 25.09
CA THR A 373 -0.97 26.07 26.08
C THR A 373 -2.38 26.04 25.50
N VAL A 374 -2.60 26.57 24.29
CA VAL A 374 -3.92 26.55 23.63
C VAL A 374 -4.38 25.12 23.38
N THR A 375 -3.48 24.25 22.91
CA THR A 375 -3.77 22.82 22.67
C THR A 375 -4.14 22.12 23.97
N SER A 376 -3.37 22.33 25.04
CA SER A 376 -3.62 21.77 26.36
C SER A 376 -5.00 22.16 26.89
N ILE A 377 -5.33 23.46 26.89
CA ILE A 377 -6.63 23.96 27.34
C ILE A 377 -7.76 23.38 26.48
N SER A 378 -7.58 23.34 25.15
CA SER A 378 -8.57 22.77 24.23
C SER A 378 -8.82 21.29 24.49
N LEU A 379 -7.77 20.51 24.75
CA LEU A 379 -7.86 19.09 25.10
C LEU A 379 -8.60 18.89 26.43
N MET A 380 -8.31 19.70 27.44
CA MET A 380 -9.00 19.63 28.73
C MET A 380 -10.50 19.93 28.56
N ILE A 381 -10.85 21.02 27.85
CA ILE A 381 -12.25 21.41 27.59
C ILE A 381 -12.98 20.29 26.84
N TYR A 382 -12.40 19.79 25.75
CA TYR A 382 -12.96 18.68 24.98
C TYR A 382 -13.16 17.44 25.86
N ALA A 383 -12.15 17.09 26.66
CA ALA A 383 -12.22 15.93 27.54
C ALA A 383 -13.30 16.05 28.61
N THR A 384 -13.55 17.25 29.14
CA THR A 384 -14.66 17.51 30.08
C THR A 384 -16.01 17.36 29.38
N GLN A 385 -16.16 17.85 28.14
CA GLN A 385 -17.42 17.74 27.37
C GLN A 385 -17.76 16.29 26.97
N TYR A 386 -16.75 15.48 26.63
CA TYR A 386 -16.94 14.09 26.16
C TYR A 386 -16.59 13.02 27.21
N SER A 387 -16.44 13.41 28.48
CA SER A 387 -16.08 12.53 29.60
C SER A 387 -14.81 11.68 29.38
N GLN A 388 -13.83 12.18 28.62
CA GLN A 388 -12.62 11.44 28.26
C GLN A 388 -11.47 11.70 29.24
N ARG A 389 -11.47 10.99 30.38
CA ARG A 389 -10.47 11.20 31.45
C ARG A 389 -9.01 11.07 31.00
N LYS A 390 -8.69 10.13 30.09
CA LYS A 390 -7.32 9.96 29.55
C LYS A 390 -6.84 11.22 28.81
N VAL A 391 -7.72 11.82 27.99
CA VAL A 391 -7.42 13.02 27.20
C VAL A 391 -7.28 14.25 28.11
N TRP A 392 -8.09 14.34 29.18
CA TRP A 392 -7.98 15.42 30.16
C TRP A 392 -6.60 15.44 30.82
N PHE A 393 -6.12 14.28 31.29
CA PHE A 393 -4.78 14.20 31.90
C PHE A 393 -3.67 14.46 30.89
N ALA A 394 -3.82 14.06 29.63
CA ALA A 394 -2.86 14.42 28.59
C ALA A 394 -2.76 15.94 28.40
N GLY A 395 -3.91 16.64 28.35
CA GLY A 395 -3.97 18.10 28.31
C GLY A 395 -3.32 18.75 29.53
N PHE A 396 -3.66 18.28 30.73
CA PHE A 396 -3.07 18.78 31.98
C PHE A 396 -1.56 18.56 32.05
N SER A 397 -1.07 17.37 31.68
CA SER A 397 0.37 17.07 31.61
C SER A 397 1.09 17.98 30.63
N LEU A 398 0.50 18.24 29.46
CA LEU A 398 1.06 19.19 28.49
C LEU A 398 1.11 20.62 29.08
N LEU A 399 0.09 21.05 29.83
CA LEU A 399 0.09 22.35 30.51
C LEU A 399 1.24 22.45 31.51
N ALA A 400 1.41 21.41 32.33
CA ALA A 400 2.46 21.34 33.34
C ALA A 400 3.85 21.39 32.69
N ILE A 401 4.05 20.69 31.57
CA ILE A 401 5.30 20.73 30.78
C ILE A 401 5.57 22.16 30.29
N VAL A 402 4.57 22.86 29.74
CA VAL A 402 4.74 24.26 29.32
C VAL A 402 5.10 25.15 30.52
N GLY A 403 4.43 24.98 31.66
CA GLY A 403 4.73 25.71 32.88
C GLY A 403 6.19 25.53 33.32
N VAL A 404 6.65 24.29 33.41
CA VAL A 404 8.05 23.97 33.75
C VAL A 404 9.01 24.58 32.73
N LYS A 405 8.72 24.47 31.43
CA LYS A 405 9.53 25.06 30.35
C LYS A 405 9.69 26.58 30.53
N LEU A 406 8.59 27.29 30.77
CA LEU A 406 8.62 28.75 30.95
C LEU A 406 9.41 29.13 32.21
N MET A 407 9.26 28.39 33.31
CA MET A 407 10.05 28.61 34.52
C MET A 407 11.55 28.44 34.31
N MET A 408 11.97 27.43 33.54
CA MET A 408 13.39 27.21 33.24
C MET A 408 13.99 28.34 32.39
N ILE A 409 13.23 28.88 31.45
CA ILE A 409 13.65 30.01 30.60
C ILE A 409 13.76 31.30 31.43
N ASP A 410 12.79 31.54 32.33
CA ASP A 410 12.80 32.71 33.21
C ASP A 410 13.92 32.62 34.27
N LEU A 411 14.29 31.42 34.71
CA LEU A 411 15.42 31.19 35.62
C LEU A 411 16.76 31.61 35.02
N ALA A 412 16.90 31.52 33.69
CA ALA A 412 18.13 31.85 32.98
C ALA A 412 18.33 33.35 32.73
N ASN A 413 17.28 34.18 32.87
CA ASN A 413 17.26 35.51 32.23
C ASN A 413 16.93 36.75 33.09
N LYS A 414 16.61 36.69 34.40
CA LYS A 414 16.65 37.84 35.37
C LYS A 414 16.09 37.49 36.77
N GLY A 415 16.34 38.36 37.75
CA GLY A 415 16.23 38.16 39.21
C GLY A 415 14.88 37.78 39.84
N THR A 416 14.93 37.50 41.14
CA THR A 416 13.94 36.78 41.97
C THR A 416 12.48 37.23 41.82
N VAL A 417 12.23 38.52 41.53
CA VAL A 417 10.87 39.08 41.44
C VAL A 417 10.12 38.63 40.18
N MET A 418 10.77 38.63 39.01
CA MET A 418 10.12 38.17 37.77
C MET A 418 9.84 36.66 37.83
N TRP A 419 10.75 35.90 38.44
CA TRP A 419 10.57 34.48 38.67
C TRP A 419 9.34 34.17 39.54
N THR A 420 9.16 34.87 40.67
CA THR A 420 7.97 34.67 41.52
C THR A 420 6.68 35.06 40.79
N ALA A 421 6.69 36.14 40.00
CA ALA A 421 5.53 36.56 39.22
C ALA A 421 5.14 35.52 38.14
N SER A 422 6.11 34.96 37.42
CA SER A 422 5.85 33.89 36.44
C SER A 422 5.30 32.63 37.10
N LEU A 423 5.80 32.26 38.28
CA LEU A 423 5.34 31.10 39.05
C LEU A 423 3.88 31.27 39.48
N ILE A 424 3.50 32.46 39.95
CA ILE A 424 2.11 32.81 40.26
C ILE A 424 1.25 32.78 39.00
N GLY A 425 1.72 33.32 37.88
CA GLY A 425 1.01 33.31 36.61
C GLY A 425 0.69 31.89 36.11
N ILE A 426 1.67 30.99 36.15
CA ILE A 426 1.49 29.57 35.80
C ILE A 426 0.53 28.88 36.77
N ALA A 427 0.70 29.09 38.08
CA ALA A 427 -0.19 28.51 39.09
C ALA A 427 -1.64 28.96 38.87
N LEU A 428 -1.87 30.24 38.58
CA LEU A 428 -3.19 30.78 38.26
C LEU A 428 -3.76 30.19 36.96
N LEU A 429 -2.94 30.01 35.91
CA LEU A 429 -3.37 29.37 34.67
C LEU A 429 -3.79 27.91 34.89
N VAL A 430 -3.03 27.15 35.68
CA VAL A 430 -3.35 25.75 36.02
C VAL A 430 -4.62 25.68 36.86
N ILE A 431 -4.78 26.57 37.84
CA ILE A 431 -6.00 26.67 38.67
C ILE A 431 -7.19 27.02 37.79
N ALA A 432 -7.07 28.03 36.93
CA ALA A 432 -8.15 28.45 36.02
C ALA A 432 -8.54 27.31 35.07
N ALA A 433 -7.57 26.65 34.44
CA ALA A 433 -7.83 25.51 33.56
C ALA A 433 -8.53 24.35 34.30
N SER A 434 -8.11 24.05 35.53
CA SER A 434 -8.71 22.96 36.33
C SER A 434 -10.09 23.32 36.90
N TYR A 435 -10.34 24.61 37.18
CA TYR A 435 -11.63 25.10 37.66
C TYR A 435 -12.67 25.14 36.54
N PHE A 436 -12.32 25.66 35.36
CA PHE A 436 -13.23 25.74 34.22
C PHE A 436 -13.41 24.42 33.48
N SER A 437 -12.48 23.48 33.65
CA SER A 437 -12.52 22.16 33.02
C SER A 437 -12.31 21.07 34.06
N PRO A 438 -13.32 20.75 34.91
CA PRO A 438 -13.18 19.72 35.92
C PRO A 438 -12.91 18.34 35.30
N ALA A 439 -12.12 17.53 36.00
CA ALA A 439 -11.79 16.19 35.55
C ALA A 439 -13.06 15.30 35.50
N PRO A 440 -13.30 14.56 34.41
CA PRO A 440 -14.44 13.66 34.31
C PRO A 440 -14.48 12.61 35.44
N PRO A 441 -15.67 12.28 35.99
CA PRO A 441 -15.82 11.26 37.03
C PRO A 441 -15.41 9.87 36.52
N LYS A 442 -15.03 8.97 37.44
CA LYS A 442 -14.73 7.56 37.09
C LYS A 442 -16.03 6.82 36.80
N HIS A 443 -16.02 5.95 35.77
CA HIS A 443 -17.18 5.16 35.33
C HIS A 443 -17.85 4.33 36.44
N GLU A 444 -17.11 3.95 37.50
CA GLU A 444 -17.63 3.20 38.65
C GLU A 444 -18.67 3.97 39.48
N LEU A 445 -18.70 5.30 39.41
CA LEU A 445 -19.65 6.11 40.19
C LEU A 445 -21.00 6.32 39.49
N MET A 446 -21.14 6.01 38.20
CA MET A 446 -22.44 6.10 37.50
C MET A 446 -23.29 4.84 37.66
N ALA A 447 -22.68 3.66 37.86
CA ALA A 447 -23.42 2.41 38.09
C ALA A 447 -23.94 2.26 39.55
N ALA A 448 -23.46 3.09 40.48
CA ALA A 448 -23.87 3.08 41.88
C ALA A 448 -24.93 4.14 42.21
N GLY A 449 -25.43 4.86 41.20
CA GLY A 449 -26.37 5.98 41.34
C GLY A 449 -27.67 5.86 40.53
N GLU A 450 -27.95 4.71 39.91
CA GLU A 450 -29.27 4.36 39.37
C GLU A 450 -30.08 3.49 40.34
#